data_AF-A0A935TK24-F1
#
_entry.id   AF-A0A935TK24-F1
#
_cell.length_a   1.000
_cell.length_b   1.000
_cell.length_c   1.000
_cell.angle_alpha   90.00
_cell.angle_beta   90.00
_cell.angle_gamma   90.00
#
_symmetry.space_group_name_H-M   'P 1'
#
loop_
_entity.id
_entity.type
_entity.pdbx_description
1 polymer ?
#
loop_
_entity_poly.entity_id
_entity_poly.type
_entity_poly.pdbx_seq_one_letter_code
_entity_poly.pdbx_strand_id
1 'polypeptide(L)'
;MFENKQAIVDAIPPDLHGRLSQLANLYWRLRWVRRWDSSGRRRVYRLISAHKKNFDGTIFEGELLRLFCRYLANPMNRNSERRYLMLLACRLGKDNVR
;
A
#
# COMPACT_ATOMS: atom_id res chain seq x y z
N MET A 1 -9.47 -2.06 -18.19
CA MET A 1 -8.34 -1.29 -17.64
C MET A 1 -9.00 -0.14 -16.89
N PHE A 2 -8.72 0.12 -15.60
CA PHE A 2 -9.35 1.25 -14.91
C PHE A 2 -8.80 2.53 -15.54
N GLU A 3 -9.51 3.12 -16.51
CA GLU A 3 -9.14 4.39 -17.18
C GLU A 3 -8.99 5.55 -16.18
N ASN A 4 -9.44 5.37 -14.94
CA ASN A 4 -9.42 6.37 -13.89
C ASN A 4 -8.49 6.05 -12.70
N LYS A 5 -7.44 5.23 -12.89
CA LYS A 5 -6.48 4.88 -11.81
C LYS A 5 -5.90 6.13 -11.13
N GLN A 6 -5.52 7.13 -11.91
CA GLN A 6 -4.91 8.35 -11.39
C GLN A 6 -5.91 9.13 -10.52
N ALA A 7 -7.15 9.32 -10.98
CA ALA A 7 -8.19 9.99 -10.19
C ALA A 7 -8.49 9.29 -8.86
N ILE A 8 -8.47 7.95 -8.82
CA ILE A 8 -8.66 7.19 -7.57
C ILE A 8 -7.51 7.43 -6.59
N VAL A 9 -6.27 7.53 -7.09
CA VAL A 9 -5.09 7.81 -6.27
C VAL A 9 -5.07 9.26 -5.81
N ASP A 10 -5.50 10.19 -6.66
CA ASP A 10 -5.58 11.62 -6.34
C ASP A 10 -6.66 11.92 -5.29
N ALA A 11 -7.71 11.09 -5.22
CA ALA A 11 -8.75 11.16 -4.20
C ALA A 11 -8.28 10.66 -2.80
N ILE A 12 -7.05 10.14 -2.66
CA ILE A 12 -6.51 9.76 -1.36
C ILE A 12 -6.21 11.03 -0.53
N PRO A 13 -6.59 11.07 0.76
CA PRO A 13 -6.29 12.20 1.65
C PRO A 13 -4.79 12.57 1.64
N PRO A 14 -4.44 13.86 1.50
CA PRO A 14 -3.06 14.33 1.32
C PRO A 14 -2.12 13.91 2.47
N ASP A 15 -2.65 13.81 3.70
CA ASP A 15 -1.92 13.37 4.89
C ASP A 15 -1.46 11.91 4.84
N LEU A 16 -2.11 11.08 4.01
CA LEU A 16 -1.76 9.68 3.81
C LEU A 16 -0.74 9.46 2.70
N HIS A 17 -0.60 10.38 1.73
CA HIS A 17 0.35 10.25 0.62
C HIS A 17 1.78 10.03 1.09
N GLY A 18 2.23 10.81 2.08
CA GLY A 18 3.56 10.66 2.66
C GLY A 18 3.77 9.28 3.30
N ARG A 19 2.77 8.76 4.01
CA ARG A 19 2.82 7.44 4.67
C ARG A 19 2.85 6.31 3.63
N LEU A 20 2.05 6.43 2.57
CA LEU A 20 2.01 5.48 1.46
C LEU A 20 3.32 5.45 0.68
N SER A 21 3.91 6.61 0.39
CA SER A 21 5.22 6.71 -0.27
C SER A 21 6.34 6.10 0.58
N GLN A 22 6.33 6.33 1.90
CA GLN A 22 7.28 5.68 2.81
C GLN A 22 7.13 4.15 2.80
N LEU A 23 5.90 3.63 2.82
CA LEU A 23 5.65 2.19 2.72
C LEU A 23 6.13 1.63 1.37
N ALA A 24 5.85 2.32 0.27
CA ALA A 24 6.31 1.95 -1.06
C ALA A 24 7.83 1.91 -1.14
N ASN A 25 8.54 2.87 -0.54
CA ASN A 25 9.99 2.90 -0.46
C ASN A 25 10.56 1.72 0.35
N LEU A 26 9.92 1.33 1.46
CA LEU A 26 10.32 0.15 2.23
C LEU A 26 10.18 -1.13 1.41
N TYR A 27 9.09 -1.28 0.64
CA TYR A 27 8.90 -2.42 -0.26
C TYR A 27 9.87 -2.39 -1.45
N TRP A 28 10.17 -1.21 -2.00
CA TRP A 28 11.21 -1.06 -3.00
C TRP A 28 12.56 -1.52 -2.44
N ARG A 29 12.94 -1.05 -1.25
CA ARG A 29 14.16 -1.49 -0.56
C ARG A 29 14.16 -3.00 -0.35
N LEU A 30 13.05 -3.60 0.10
CA LEU A 30 12.93 -5.04 0.30
C LEU A 30 13.23 -5.83 -0.97
N ARG A 31 12.84 -5.33 -2.15
CA ARG A 31 13.14 -5.96 -3.45
C ARG A 31 14.61 -5.84 -3.82
N TRP A 32 15.28 -4.78 -3.39
CA TRP A 32 16.72 -4.58 -3.63
C TRP A 32 17.64 -5.29 -2.64
N VAL A 33 17.14 -5.65 -1.44
CA VAL A 33 17.95 -6.42 -0.49
C VAL A 33 18.27 -7.79 -1.08
N ARG A 34 19.56 -8.07 -1.20
CA ARG A 34 20.07 -9.33 -1.74
C ARG A 34 19.57 -10.52 -0.93
N ARG A 35 19.35 -11.66 -1.58
CA ARG A 35 18.77 -12.86 -0.95
C ARG A 35 19.58 -13.35 0.26
N TRP A 36 20.90 -13.23 0.22
CA TRP A 36 21.81 -13.66 1.28
C TRP A 36 21.91 -12.68 2.47
N ASP A 37 21.49 -11.42 2.30
CA ASP A 37 21.46 -10.45 3.40
C ASP A 37 20.22 -10.65 4.28
N SER A 38 20.22 -11.76 5.02
CA SER A 38 19.11 -12.14 5.90
C SER A 38 18.86 -11.09 6.99
N SER A 39 19.91 -10.47 7.51
CA SER A 39 19.81 -9.44 8.56
C SER A 39 19.17 -8.16 8.01
N GLY A 40 19.60 -7.68 6.85
CA GLY A 40 18.99 -6.55 6.16
C GLY A 40 17.53 -6.80 5.81
N ARG A 41 17.20 -8.00 5.29
CA ARG A 41 15.80 -8.39 5.01
C ARG A 41 14.94 -8.34 6.27
N ARG A 42 15.41 -8.93 7.38
CA ARG A 42 14.70 -8.90 8.67
C ARG A 42 14.48 -7.47 9.16
N ARG A 43 15.49 -6.60 9.05
CA ARG A 43 15.37 -5.17 9.40
C ARG A 43 14.29 -4.48 8.59
N VAL A 44 14.26 -4.68 7.27
CA VAL A 44 13.24 -4.09 6.40
C VAL A 44 11.84 -4.63 6.74
N TYR A 45 11.67 -5.93 6.97
CA TYR A 45 10.38 -6.49 7.41
C TYR A 45 9.90 -5.91 8.74
N ARG A 46 10.80 -5.69 9.71
CA ARG A 46 10.44 -5.03 10.98
C ARG A 46 9.97 -3.60 10.75
N LEU A 47 10.65 -2.84 9.90
CA LEU A 47 10.24 -1.48 9.53
C LEU A 47 8.87 -1.48 8.84
N ILE A 48 8.63 -2.39 7.89
CA ILE A 48 7.33 -2.54 7.24
C ILE A 48 6.24 -2.86 8.28
N SER A 49 6.51 -3.79 9.20
CA SER A 49 5.55 -4.17 10.25
C SER A 49 5.20 -3.00 11.17
N ALA A 50 6.21 -2.23 11.60
CA ALA A 50 6.00 -1.03 12.40
C ALA A 50 5.21 0.04 11.64
N HIS A 51 5.58 0.30 10.38
CA HIS A 51 4.94 1.33 9.57
C HIS A 51 3.48 1.01 9.24
N LYS A 52 3.15 -0.28 9.08
CA LYS A 52 1.77 -0.72 8.86
C LYS A 52 0.81 -0.33 9.98
N LYS A 53 1.28 -0.24 11.23
CA LYS A 53 0.46 0.18 12.37
C LYS A 53 0.04 1.65 12.29
N ASN A 54 0.78 2.47 11.55
CA ASN A 54 0.45 3.89 11.34
C ASN A 54 -0.77 4.11 10.43
N PHE A 55 -1.36 3.04 9.91
CA PHE A 55 -2.59 3.07 9.10
C PHE A 55 -3.82 2.60 9.87
N ASP A 56 -3.68 2.19 11.14
CA ASP A 56 -4.82 1.81 11.97
C ASP A 56 -5.75 3.02 12.17
N GLY A 57 -7.06 2.84 11.99
CA GLY A 57 -8.04 3.93 12.05
C GLY A 57 -8.05 4.85 10.82
N THR A 58 -7.34 4.49 9.75
CA THR A 58 -7.39 5.20 8.46
C THR A 58 -8.21 4.42 7.44
N ILE A 59 -8.51 5.04 6.29
CA ILE A 59 -9.13 4.35 5.15
C ILE A 59 -8.28 3.17 4.64
N PHE A 60 -6.99 3.12 4.98
CA PHE A 60 -6.00 2.11 4.60
C PHE A 60 -5.79 1.04 5.69
N GLU A 61 -6.84 0.53 6.30
CA GLU A 61 -6.74 -0.56 7.30
C GLU A 61 -7.24 -1.94 6.79
N GLY A 62 -6.91 -3.01 7.51
CA GLY A 62 -7.43 -4.36 7.25
C GLY A 62 -7.10 -4.91 5.86
N GLU A 63 -8.12 -5.31 5.09
CA GLU A 63 -7.95 -5.92 3.77
C GLU A 63 -7.35 -4.96 2.74
N LEU A 64 -7.67 -3.66 2.79
CA LEU A 64 -7.10 -2.70 1.83
C LEU A 64 -5.59 -2.59 2.00
N LEU A 65 -5.12 -2.50 3.24
CA LEU A 65 -3.69 -2.48 3.55
C LEU A 65 -2.99 -3.75 3.07
N ARG A 66 -3.65 -4.91 3.26
CA ARG A 66 -3.12 -6.22 2.84
C ARG A 66 -2.97 -6.29 1.32
N LEU A 67 -3.98 -5.86 0.57
CA LEU A 67 -3.95 -5.84 -0.90
C LEU A 67 -2.92 -4.85 -1.42
N PHE A 68 -2.84 -3.66 -0.82
CA PHE A 68 -1.82 -2.66 -1.16
C PHE A 68 -0.40 -3.19 -0.91
N CYS A 69 -0.15 -3.77 0.26
CA CYS A 69 1.13 -4.41 0.58
C CYS A 69 1.49 -5.54 -0.40
N ARG A 70 0.51 -6.34 -0.84
CA ARG A 70 0.71 -7.42 -1.81
C ARG A 70 1.07 -6.87 -3.20
N TYR A 71 0.41 -5.79 -3.61
CA TYR A 71 0.77 -5.05 -4.82
C TYR A 71 2.18 -4.49 -4.73
N LEU A 72 2.55 -3.85 -3.60
CA LEU A 72 3.91 -3.33 -3.41
C LEU A 72 4.98 -4.44 -3.40
N ALA A 73 4.67 -5.61 -2.85
CA ALA A 73 5.59 -6.76 -2.87
C ALA A 73 5.85 -7.25 -4.30
N ASN A 74 4.82 -7.29 -5.14
CA ASN A 74 4.91 -7.67 -6.54
C ASN A 74 4.04 -6.75 -7.42
N PRO A 75 4.60 -5.64 -7.95
CA PRO A 75 3.85 -4.69 -8.77
C PRO A 75 3.31 -5.29 -10.07
N MET A 76 3.85 -6.41 -10.54
CA MET A 76 3.33 -7.11 -11.74
C MET A 76 2.06 -7.92 -11.44
N ASN A 77 1.67 -8.06 -10.17
CA ASN A 77 0.44 -8.76 -9.80
C ASN A 77 -0.80 -7.88 -10.06
N ARG A 78 -1.25 -7.89 -11.32
CA ARG A 78 -2.42 -7.12 -11.79
C ARG A 78 -3.71 -7.47 -11.04
N ASN A 79 -3.86 -8.70 -10.57
CA ASN A 79 -5.05 -9.10 -9.80
C ASN A 79 -5.07 -8.41 -8.41
N SER A 80 -3.92 -8.36 -7.74
CA SER A 80 -3.80 -7.65 -6.46
C SER A 80 -3.99 -6.15 -6.64
N GLU A 81 -3.42 -5.57 -7.70
CA GLU A 81 -3.64 -4.15 -8.07
C GLU A 81 -5.12 -3.87 -8.31
N ARG A 82 -5.79 -4.68 -9.14
CA ARG A 82 -7.21 -4.51 -9.47
C ARG A 82 -8.10 -4.57 -8.22
N ARG A 83 -7.86 -5.55 -7.34
CA ARG A 83 -8.61 -5.70 -6.09
C ARG A 83 -8.36 -4.54 -5.13
N TYR A 84 -7.11 -4.11 -5.00
CA TYR A 84 -6.74 -2.93 -4.22
C TYR A 84 -7.48 -1.68 -4.71
N LEU A 85 -7.42 -1.38 -6.00
CA LEU A 85 -8.07 -0.20 -6.59
C LEU A 85 -9.59 -0.23 -6.44
N MET A 86 -10.21 -1.40 -6.64
CA MET A 86 -11.65 -1.57 -6.44
C MET A 86 -12.07 -1.31 -4.99
N LEU A 87 -11.33 -1.88 -4.02
CA LEU A 87 -11.64 -1.70 -2.61
C LEU A 87 -11.37 -0.26 -2.14
N LEU A 88 -10.31 0.37 -2.66
CA LEU A 88 -10.00 1.77 -2.41
C LEU A 88 -11.13 2.68 -2.90
N ALA A 89 -11.58 2.50 -4.15
CA ALA A 89 -12.69 3.26 -4.71
C ALA A 89 -13.99 3.07 -3.89
N CYS A 90 -14.26 1.84 -3.43
CA CYS A 90 -15.42 1.57 -2.57
C CYS A 90 -15.32 2.29 -1.22
N ARG A 91 -14.13 2.40 -0.61
CA ARG A 91 -13.95 3.11 0.66
C ARG A 91 -14.04 4.62 0.49
N LEU A 92 -13.37 5.19 -0.51
CA LEU A 92 -13.45 6.61 -0.83
C LEU A 92 -14.89 7.04 -1.18
N GLY A 93 -15.64 6.18 -1.86
CA GLY A 93 -17.06 6.41 -2.14
C GLY A 93 -17.95 6.38 -0.90
N LYS A 94 -17.57 5.68 0.18
CA LYS A 94 -18.29 5.69 1.46
C LYS A 94 -17.99 6.93 2.29
N ASP A 95 -16.76 7.43 2.22
CA ASP A 95 -16.35 8.63 2.96
C ASP A 95 -17.00 9.91 2.38
N ASN A 96 -17.30 9.93 1.07
CA ASN A 96 -18.00 11.04 0.40
C ASN A 96 -19.52 11.10 0.66
N VAL A 97 -20.10 10.11 1.34
CA VAL A 97 -21.56 10.02 1.62
C VAL A 97 -21.87 10.43 3.08
N ARG A 98 -20.90 11.02 3.79
CA ARG A 98 -21.06 11.48 5.17
C ARG A 98 -21.20 12.99 5.28
#